data_AF-A0A967N1H5-F1
#
_entry.id   AF-A0A967N1H5-F1
#
_cell.length_a   1.000
_cell.length_b   1.000
_cell.length_c   1.000
_cell.angle_alpha   90.00
_cell.angle_beta   90.00
_cell.angle_gamma   90.00
#
_symmetry.space_group_name_H-M   'P 1'
#
loop_
_entity.id
_entity.type
_entity.pdbx_description
1 polymer ?
#
loop_
_entity_poly.entity_id
_entity_poly.type
_entity_poly.pdbx_seq_one_letter_code
_entity_poly.pdbx_strand_id
1 'polypeptide(L)' 'MPQIINTNIASMTSQRNLNRSQGELGVALARLSSGLRINSAKDDAAGLAISERFTTQIRGLNAAV' A
#
# COMPACT_ATOMS: atom_id res chain seq x y z
N MET A 1 -24.12 -29.96 -18.01
CA MET A 1 -23.40 -28.81 -17.41
C MET A 1 -23.54 -28.92 -15.90
N PRO A 2 -22.46 -28.86 -15.10
CA PRO A 2 -22.59 -28.98 -13.65
C PRO A 2 -23.30 -27.74 -13.11
N GLN A 3 -24.54 -27.92 -12.69
CA GLN A 3 -25.30 -26.89 -12.00
C GLN A 3 -24.78 -26.85 -10.56
N ILE A 4 -23.91 -25.89 -10.25
CA ILE A 4 -23.35 -25.75 -8.91
C ILE A 4 -24.42 -25.10 -8.03
N ILE A 5 -25.26 -25.91 -7.40
CA ILE A 5 -26.42 -25.45 -6.61
C ILE A 5 -25.99 -24.80 -5.28
N ASN A 6 -24.89 -25.27 -4.68
CA ASN A 6 -24.50 -24.90 -3.31
C ASN A 6 -23.29 -23.95 -3.21
N THR A 7 -22.55 -23.69 -4.30
CA THR A 7 -21.35 -22.82 -4.27
C THR A 7 -21.25 -21.98 -5.53
N ASN A 8 -21.57 -20.69 -5.41
CA ASN A 8 -21.50 -19.77 -6.55
C ASN A 8 -20.05 -19.28 -6.76
N ILE A 9 -19.31 -19.97 -7.63
CA ILE A 9 -17.91 -19.63 -7.95
C ILE A 9 -17.76 -18.20 -8.50
N ALA A 10 -18.74 -17.71 -9.27
CA ALA A 10 -18.74 -16.34 -9.77
C ALA A 10 -18.85 -15.33 -8.62
N SER A 11 -19.78 -15.57 -7.67
CA SER A 11 -19.92 -14.76 -6.45
C SER A 11 -18.66 -14.79 -5.58
N MET A 12 -18.06 -15.97 -5.36
CA MET A 12 -16.80 -16.07 -4.62
C MET A 12 -15.64 -15.36 -5.31
N THR A 13 -15.58 -15.38 -6.63
CA THR A 13 -14.55 -14.68 -7.40
C THR A 13 -14.78 -13.17 -7.35
N SER A 14 -16.02 -12.71 -7.47
CA SER A 14 -16.38 -11.31 -7.25
C SER A 14 -16.04 -10.85 -5.84
N GLN A 15 -16.33 -11.63 -4.80
CA GLN A 15 -15.96 -11.31 -3.42
C GLN A 15 -14.44 -11.25 -3.22
N ARG A 16 -13.66 -12.16 -3.82
CA ARG A 16 -12.19 -12.09 -3.79
C ARG A 16 -11.66 -10.82 -4.47
N ASN A 17 -12.22 -10.46 -5.63
CA ASN A 17 -11.84 -9.24 -6.33
C ASN A 17 -12.23 -7.99 -5.54
N LEU A 18 -13.42 -7.97 -4.93
CA LEU A 18 -13.86 -6.88 -4.04
C LEU A 18 -12.94 -6.72 -2.84
N ASN A 19 -12.58 -7.82 -2.16
CA ASN A 19 -11.63 -7.77 -1.04
C ASN A 19 -10.26 -7.23 -1.48
N ARG A 20 -9.79 -7.62 -2.68
CA ARG A 20 -8.55 -7.07 -3.24
C ARG A 20 -8.66 -5.57 -3.51
N SER A 21 -9.71 -5.13 -4.21
CA SER A 21 -9.94 -3.72 -4.50
C SER A 21 -10.13 -2.88 -3.24
N GLN A 22 -10.74 -3.44 -2.19
CA GLN A 22 -10.87 -2.78 -0.89
C GLN A 22 -9.53 -2.63 -0.17
N GLY A 23 -8.65 -3.63 -0.26
CA GLY A 23 -7.27 -3.53 0.21
C GLY A 23 -6.46 -2.47 -0.53
N GLU A 24 -6.55 -2.45 -1.87
CA GLU A 24 -5.88 -1.45 -2.71
C GLU A 24 -6.40 -0.02 -2.43
N LEU A 25 -7.70 0.14 -2.22
CA LEU A 25 -8.32 1.41 -1.81
C LEU A 25 -7.79 1.89 -0.45
N GLY A 26 -7.65 0.99 0.54
CA GLY A 26 -7.10 1.33 1.84
C GLY A 26 -5.66 1.86 1.75
N VAL A 27 -4.82 1.25 0.92
CA VAL A 27 -3.45 1.73 0.65
C VAL A 27 -3.46 3.09 -0.06
N ALA A 28 -4.33 3.26 -1.06
CA ALA A 28 -4.47 4.53 -1.78
C ALA A 28 -4.89 5.67 -0.84
N LEU A 29 -5.86 5.42 0.05
CA LEU A 29 -6.29 6.37 1.07
C LEU A 29 -5.18 6.70 2.06
N ALA A 30 -4.42 5.69 2.51
CA ALA A 30 -3.28 5.93 3.41
C ALA A 30 -2.22 6.83 2.76
N ARG A 31 -1.87 6.58 1.48
CA ARG A 31 -0.93 7.41 0.71
C ARG A 31 -1.47 8.82 0.47
N LEU A 32 -2.77 8.95 0.19
CA LEU A 32 -3.41 10.25 0.01
C LEU A 32 -3.40 11.06 1.31
N SER A 33 -3.73 10.41 2.44
CA SER A 33 -3.78 11.07 3.74
C SER A 33 -2.40 11.50 4.25
N SER A 34 -1.35 10.74 3.95
CA SER A 34 0.02 11.10 4.36
C SER A 34 0.72 12.02 3.36
N GLY A 35 0.28 12.04 2.10
CA GLY A 35 1.00 12.65 0.99
C GLY A 35 2.31 11.94 0.62
N LEU A 36 2.63 10.83 1.29
CA LEU A 36 3.87 10.08 1.11
C LEU A 36 3.57 8.79 0.34
N ARG A 37 4.36 8.53 -0.71
CA ARG A 37 4.24 7.30 -1.51
C ARG A 37 4.65 6.04 -0.71
N ILE A 38 5.59 6.20 0.22
CA ILE A 38 6.11 5.15 1.11
C ILE A 38 5.71 5.53 2.53
N ASN A 39 4.67 4.87 3.06
CA ASN A 39 4.15 5.15 4.40
C ASN A 39 4.66 4.19 5.47
N SER A 40 5.18 3.03 5.07
CA SER A 40 5.65 2.00 5.99
C SER A 40 6.87 1.28 5.45
N ALA A 41 7.78 0.88 6.34
CA ALA A 41 8.88 -0.04 6.04
C ALA A 41 8.37 -1.38 5.47
N LYS A 42 7.12 -1.73 5.75
CA LYS A 42 6.46 -2.92 5.20
C LYS A 42 6.17 -2.81 3.70
N ASP A 43 5.92 -1.59 3.21
CA ASP A 43 5.58 -1.36 1.80
C ASP A 43 6.84 -1.29 0.92
N ASP A 44 7.93 -0.71 1.44
CA ASP A 44 9.24 -0.65 0.78
C ASP A 44 10.34 -0.31 1.80
N ALA A 45 10.97 -1.34 2.40
CA ALA A 45 12.01 -1.17 3.40
C ALA A 45 13.26 -0.45 2.84
N ALA A 46 13.60 -0.71 1.57
CA ALA A 46 14.77 -0.11 0.92
C ALA A 46 14.51 1.36 0.56
N GLY A 47 13.33 1.65 0.01
CA GLY A 47 12.90 3.01 -0.31
C GLY A 47 12.75 3.89 0.93
N LEU A 48 12.25 3.34 2.05
CA LEU A 48 12.20 4.05 3.33
C LEU A 48 13.61 4.37 3.85
N ALA A 49 14.52 3.38 3.88
CA ALA A 49 15.89 3.59 4.36
C ALA A 49 16.65 4.65 3.55
N ILE A 50 16.44 4.69 2.23
CA ILE A 50 17.01 5.74 1.36
C ILE A 50 16.40 7.11 1.68
N SER A 51 15.07 7.19 1.85
CA SER A 51 14.38 8.44 2.21
C SER A 51 14.85 8.99 3.56
N GLU A 52 15.09 8.12 4.54
CA GLU A 52 15.66 8.49 5.84
C GLU A 52 17.09 8.98 5.70
N ARG A 53 17.93 8.31 4.90
CA ARG A 53 19.30 8.77 4.61
C ARG A 53 19.35 10.13 3.91
N PHE A 54 18.40 10.45 3.04
CA PHE A 54 18.32 11.79 2.46
C PHE A 54 17.81 12.81 3.48
N THR A 55 16.83 12.43 4.31
CA THR A 55 16.34 13.29 5.40
C THR A 55 17.45 13.67 6.38
N THR A 56 18.31 12.72 6.77
CA THR A 56 19.44 12.98 7.66
C THR A 56 20.49 13.88 7.01
N GLN A 57 20.81 13.67 5.73
CA GLN A 57 21.70 14.57 4.98
C GLN A 57 21.15 15.99 4.90
N ILE A 58 19.87 16.16 4.55
CA ILE A 58 19.23 17.48 4.45
C ILE A 58 19.26 18.20 5.80
N ARG A 59 18.92 17.50 6.90
CA ARG A 59 19.01 18.07 8.25
C ARG A 59 20.44 18.45 8.63
N GLY A 60 21.41 17.62 8.25
CA GLY A 60 22.84 17.91 8.46
C GLY A 60 23.31 19.15 7.71
N LEU A 61 22.87 19.34 6.46
CA LEU A 61 23.15 20.56 5.68
C LEU A 61 22.46 21.79 6.29
N ASN A 62 21.21 21.67 6.75
CA ASN A 62 20.47 22.78 7.35
C ASN A 62 21.10 23.25 8.66
N ALA A 63 21.60 22.33 9.49
CA ALA A 63 22.30 22.67 10.73
C ALA A 63 23.71 23.26 10.52
N ALA A 64 24.27 23.10 9.31
CA ALA A 64 25.57 23.64 8.95
C ALA A 64 25.51 25.08 8.37
N VAL A 65 24.31 25.60 8.13
CA VAL A 65 24.02 26.98 7.69
C VAL A 65 23.56 27.81 8.88
#